data_AF-A0A934E418-F1
#
_entry.id   AF-A0A934E418-F1
#
_cell.length_a   1.000
_cell.length_b   1.000
_cell.length_c   1.000
_cell.angle_alpha   90.00
_cell.angle_beta   90.00
_cell.angle_gamma   90.00
#
_symmetry.space_group_name_H-M   'P 1'
#
loop_
_entity.id
_entity.type
_entity.pdbx_description
1 polymer ?
#
loop_
_entity_poly.entity_id
_entity_poly.type
_entity_poly.pdbx_seq_one_letter_code
_entity_poly.pdbx_strand_id
1 'polypeptide(L)'
;MKQHSHDFVETYSELVGFGLDRKTDENTVIYYLQKFSDDALMKRLIPSLTDADLEEIFGLINRLLKAHLSDSEYHRLFLKEDHP
;
A
#
# COMPACT_ATOMS: atom_id res chain seq x y z
N MET A 1 -1.47 12.21 17.09
CA MET A 1 -0.83 12.52 15.79
C MET A 1 -1.20 11.40 14.83
N LYS A 2 -1.51 11.66 13.56
CA LYS A 2 -1.75 10.57 12.59
C LYS A 2 -0.46 9.77 12.41
N GLN A 3 -0.52 8.44 12.54
CA GLN A 3 0.67 7.57 12.43
C GLN A 3 0.96 7.13 10.99
N HIS A 4 -0.02 7.21 10.09
CA HIS A 4 0.13 6.90 8.67
C HIS A 4 0.06 8.19 7.85
N SER A 5 0.91 8.31 6.82
CA SER A 5 0.89 9.40 5.85
C SER A 5 0.94 8.87 4.41
N HIS A 6 0.30 9.61 3.50
CA HIS A 6 0.21 9.33 2.07
C HIS A 6 0.63 10.57 1.29
N ASP A 7 1.90 10.96 1.40
CA ASP A 7 2.38 12.22 0.83
C ASP A 7 2.92 12.07 -0.60
N PHE A 8 3.19 10.83 -1.04
CA PHE A 8 3.76 10.56 -2.35
C PHE A 8 2.77 10.91 -3.47
N VAL A 9 1.50 10.56 -3.30
CA VAL A 9 0.45 10.88 -4.27
C VAL A 9 0.26 12.39 -4.48
N GLU A 10 0.53 13.20 -3.46
CA GLU A 10 0.39 14.66 -3.50
C GLU A 10 1.62 15.37 -4.08
N THR A 11 2.80 14.75 -3.95
CA THR A 11 4.08 15.37 -4.31
C THR A 11 4.68 14.84 -5.62
N TYR A 12 4.31 13.62 -6.02
CA TYR A 12 4.78 13.02 -7.26
C TYR A 12 4.05 13.62 -8.48
N SER A 13 4.83 14.27 -9.35
CA SER A 13 4.33 14.98 -10.54
C SER A 13 4.91 14.45 -11.86
N GLU A 14 5.70 13.37 -11.80
CA GLU A 14 6.30 12.74 -12.97
C GLU A 14 5.33 11.73 -13.62
N LEU A 15 5.83 10.99 -14.60
CA LEU A 15 5.05 10.02 -15.35
C LEU A 15 4.51 8.92 -14.45
N VAL A 16 3.22 8.63 -14.61
CA VAL A 16 2.56 7.45 -14.05
C VAL A 16 2.31 6.47 -15.20
N GLY A 17 3.03 5.36 -15.20
CA GLY A 17 2.99 4.37 -16.27
C GLY A 17 3.74 3.10 -15.88
N PHE A 18 3.16 1.94 -16.20
CA PHE A 18 3.74 0.63 -15.87
C PHE A 18 4.25 -0.07 -17.14
N GLY A 19 5.44 -0.67 -17.07
CA GLY A 19 6.09 -1.43 -18.15
C GLY A 19 7.16 -0.66 -18.94
N LEU A 20 7.55 0.54 -18.51
CA LEU A 20 8.58 1.35 -19.19
C LEU A 20 9.97 1.06 -18.64
N ASP A 21 10.13 1.23 -17.33
CA ASP A 21 11.35 0.96 -16.60
C ASP A 21 11.04 0.70 -15.12
N ARG A 22 11.99 0.06 -14.43
CA ARG A 22 11.81 -0.37 -13.05
C ARG A 22 11.47 0.79 -12.10
N LYS A 23 12.08 1.95 -12.28
CA LYS A 23 11.89 3.09 -11.37
C LYS A 23 10.52 3.70 -11.56
N THR A 24 10.08 3.87 -12.80
CA THR A 24 8.74 4.37 -13.11
C THR A 24 7.66 3.39 -12.66
N ASP A 25 7.90 2.07 -12.76
CA ASP A 25 6.99 1.04 -12.25
C ASP A 25 6.83 1.12 -10.73
N GLU A 26 7.94 1.25 -9.99
CA GLU A 26 7.92 1.41 -8.53
C GLU A 26 7.15 2.66 -8.11
N ASN A 27 7.43 3.80 -8.75
CA ASN A 27 6.72 5.04 -8.48
C ASN A 27 5.22 4.91 -8.78
N THR A 28 4.86 4.26 -9.89
CA THR A 28 3.47 4.02 -10.30
C THR A 28 2.73 3.15 -9.28
N VAL A 29 3.36 2.08 -8.79
CA VAL A 29 2.76 1.21 -7.75
C VAL A 29 2.52 1.98 -6.46
N ILE A 30 3.49 2.79 -5.99
CA ILE A 30 3.31 3.62 -4.79
C ILE A 30 2.16 4.62 -4.98
N TYR A 31 2.13 5.29 -6.14
CA TYR A 31 1.09 6.26 -6.48
C TYR A 31 -0.31 5.65 -6.44
N TYR A 32 -0.49 4.49 -7.08
CA TYR A 32 -1.78 3.78 -7.09
C TYR A 32 -2.17 3.26 -5.71
N LEU A 33 -1.23 2.70 -4.94
CA LEU A 33 -1.52 2.20 -3.60
C LEU A 33 -1.99 3.32 -2.66
N GLN A 34 -1.36 4.50 -2.71
CA GLN A 34 -1.80 5.64 -1.89
C GLN A 34 -3.16 6.19 -2.33
N LYS A 35 -3.45 6.26 -3.65
CA LYS A 35 -4.80 6.62 -4.12
C LYS A 35 -5.86 5.60 -3.75
N PHE A 36 -5.50 4.32 -3.85
CA PHE A 36 -6.39 3.22 -3.54
C PHE A 36 -6.77 3.25 -2.05
N SER A 37 -5.79 3.41 -1.17
CA SER A 37 -5.98 3.42 0.28
C SER A 37 -6.58 4.72 0.85
N ASP A 38 -7.03 5.66 0.00
CA ASP A 38 -7.72 6.87 0.47
C ASP A 38 -8.99 6.50 1.27
N ASP A 39 -9.20 7.19 2.40
CA ASP A 39 -10.28 6.90 3.34
C ASP A 39 -11.68 6.97 2.67
N ALA A 40 -11.90 7.96 1.78
CA ALA A 40 -13.18 8.13 1.13
C ALA A 40 -13.42 7.06 0.07
N LEU A 41 -12.39 6.70 -0.70
CA LEU A 41 -12.46 5.61 -1.67
C LEU A 41 -12.69 4.26 -0.97
N MET A 42 -11.92 3.94 0.07
CA MET A 42 -12.06 2.70 0.83
C MET A 42 -13.45 2.54 1.44
N LYS A 43 -13.99 3.61 2.04
CA LYS A 43 -15.36 3.61 2.58
C LYS A 43 -16.43 3.30 1.53
N ARG A 44 -16.19 3.68 0.27
CA ARG A 44 -17.10 3.40 -0.85
C ARG A 44 -16.86 2.04 -1.48
N LEU A 45 -15.61 1.63 -1.64
CA LEU A 45 -15.22 0.46 -2.43
C LEU A 45 -15.35 -0.85 -1.63
N ILE A 46 -14.86 -0.88 -0.39
CA ILE A 46 -14.80 -2.11 0.43
C ILE A 46 -16.15 -2.82 0.54
N PRO A 47 -17.30 -2.14 0.79
CA PRO A 47 -18.59 -2.82 0.89
C PRO A 47 -19.09 -3.46 -0.41
N SER A 48 -18.51 -3.10 -1.56
CA SER A 48 -18.87 -3.65 -2.87
C SER A 48 -17.97 -4.80 -3.34
N LEU A 49 -16.90 -5.09 -2.60
CA LEU A 49 -16.00 -6.20 -2.89
C LEU A 49 -16.62 -7.52 -2.42
N THR A 50 -16.40 -8.58 -3.18
CA THR A 50 -16.78 -9.94 -2.76
C THR A 50 -15.81 -10.47 -1.71
N ASP A 51 -16.19 -11.54 -1.00
CA ASP A 51 -15.28 -12.20 -0.05
C ASP A 51 -13.98 -12.66 -0.73
N ALA A 52 -14.06 -13.10 -1.99
CA ALA A 52 -12.89 -13.51 -2.78
C ALA A 52 -11.96 -12.32 -3.08
N ASP A 53 -12.51 -11.16 -3.42
CA ASP A 53 -11.72 -9.93 -3.65
C ASP A 53 -11.00 -9.51 -2.36
N LEU A 54 -11.69 -9.59 -1.21
CA LEU A 54 -11.11 -9.27 0.10
C LEU A 54 -9.98 -10.23 0.46
N GLU A 55 -10.16 -11.53 0.22
CA GLU A 55 -9.15 -12.56 0.47
C GLU A 55 -7.93 -12.37 -0.44
N GLU A 56 -8.13 -12.02 -1.72
CA GLU A 56 -7.04 -11.78 -2.66
C GLU A 56 -6.18 -10.58 -2.23
N ILE A 57 -6.81 -9.46 -1.87
CA ILE A 57 -6.10 -8.26 -1.39
C ILE A 57 -5.32 -8.57 -0.10
N PHE A 58 -5.97 -9.21 0.87
CA PHE A 58 -5.34 -9.57 2.14
C PHE A 58 -4.18 -10.55 1.94
N GLY A 59 -4.37 -11.56 1.09
CA GLY A 59 -3.36 -12.56 0.76
C GLY A 59 -2.15 -11.95 0.06
N LEU A 60 -2.37 -11.06 -0.91
CA LEU A 60 -1.31 -10.34 -1.61
C LEU A 60 -0.46 -9.51 -0.64
N ILE A 61 -1.10 -8.66 0.17
CA ILE A 61 -0.41 -7.78 1.11
C ILE A 61 0.42 -8.62 2.10
N ASN A 62 -0.18 -9.62 2.73
CA ASN A 62 0.53 -10.45 3.70
C ASN A 62 1.70 -11.23 3.11
N ARG A 63 1.54 -11.76 1.89
CA ARG A 63 2.61 -12.48 1.20
C ARG A 63 3.79 -11.55 0.95
N LEU A 64 3.55 -10.32 0.52
CA LEU A 64 4.61 -9.33 0.27
C LEU A 64 5.29 -8.89 1.56
N LEU A 65 4.53 -8.60 2.62
CA LEU A 65 5.08 -8.22 3.92
C LEU A 65 5.99 -9.34 4.47
N LYS A 66 5.52 -10.59 4.47
CA LYS A 66 6.31 -11.74 4.94
C LYS A 66 7.56 -12.03 4.11
N ALA A 67 7.49 -11.79 2.80
CA ALA A 67 8.61 -12.08 1.89
C ALA A 67 9.72 -11.02 1.96
N HIS A 68 9.40 -9.78 2.35
CA HIS A 68 10.29 -8.63 2.19
C HIS A 68 10.60 -7.87 3.47
N LEU A 69 9.89 -8.10 4.57
CA LEU A 69 10.20 -7.51 5.87
C LEU A 69 10.70 -8.55 6.86
N SER A 70 11.74 -8.21 7.60
CA SER A 70 12.05 -8.88 8.86
C SER A 70 10.96 -8.61 9.91
N ASP A 71 10.95 -9.40 10.98
CA ASP A 71 9.99 -9.26 12.06
C ASP A 71 10.02 -7.87 12.72
N SER A 72 11.23 -7.33 12.95
CA SER A 72 11.40 -5.99 13.52
C SER A 72 10.94 -4.89 12.58
N GLU A 73 11.15 -5.04 11.26
CA GLU A 73 10.66 -4.09 10.26
C GLU A 73 9.14 -4.14 10.13
N TYR A 74 8.52 -5.33 10.20
CA TYR A 74 7.07 -5.47 10.20
C TYR A 74 6.44 -4.72 11.38
N HIS A 75 6.94 -4.93 12.60
CA HIS A 75 6.42 -4.24 13.79
C HIS A 75 6.60 -2.72 13.69
N ARG A 76 7.82 -2.26 13.36
CA ARG A 76 8.13 -0.83 13.31
C ARG A 76 7.43 -0.09 12.16
N LEU A 77 7.43 -0.68 10.97
CA LEU A 77 6.99 0.01 9.75
C LEU A 77 5.50 -0.20 9.45
N PHE A 78 4.98 -1.41 9.67
CA PHE A 78 3.58 -1.74 9.37
C PHE A 78 2.67 -1.57 10.60
N LEU A 79 3.00 -2.24 11.73
CA LEU A 79 2.18 -2.14 12.94
C LEU A 79 2.35 -0.80 13.68
N LYS A 80 3.44 -0.07 13.43
CA LYS A 80 3.81 1.16 14.15
C LYS A 80 4.01 0.93 15.65
N GLU A 81 4.50 -0.25 16.00
CA GLU A 81 4.78 -0.69 17.37
C GLU A 81 6.29 -0.87 17.56
N ASP A 82 6.78 -0.58 18.77
CA ASP A 82 8.15 -0.91 19.15
C ASP A 82 8.24 -2.42 19.39
N HIS A 83 9.15 -3.09 18.67
CA HIS A 83 9.42 -4.51 18.86
C HIS A 83 10.28 -4.71 20.13
N PRO A 84 9.89 -5.57 21.09
CA PRO A 84 10.68 -5.85 22.30
C PRO A 84 12.07 -6.43 22.04
#